data_AF-A0A534JPX8-F1
#
_entry.id   AF-A0A534JPX8-F1
#
_cell.length_a   1.000
_cell.length_b   1.000
_cell.length_c   1.000
_cell.angle_alpha   90.00
_cell.angle_beta   90.00
_cell.angle_gamma   90.00
#
_symmetry.space_group_name_H-M   'P 1'
#
loop_
_entity.id
_entity.type
_entity.pdbx_description
1 polymer ?
#
loop_
_entity_poly.entity_id
_entity_poly.type
_entity_poly.pdbx_seq_one_letter_code
_entity_poly.pdbx_strand_id
1 'polypeptide(L)'
;MDEVQLDRATIRLLPVVRGLPSEAETVRRAIESTRPAAIGISIGPEELITLRSYDGGPLSAENFEEEIYVAGLSAWEPAIKPPPCFSEAIKAAGIRGVPVIAREELRRAKDSDDVEEMISERKG
;
A
#
# COMPACT_ATOMS: atom_id res chain seq x y z
N MET A 1 9.56 7.54 -9.44
CA MET A 1 9.63 6.33 -8.61
C MET A 1 11.10 6.06 -8.42
N ASP A 2 11.53 6.06 -7.17
CA ASP A 2 12.94 5.87 -6.85
C ASP A 2 13.24 4.38 -6.71
N GLU A 3 14.47 3.98 -7.02
CA GLU A 3 14.92 2.60 -6.92
C GLU A 3 16.11 2.49 -5.97
N VAL A 4 16.08 1.49 -5.09
CA VAL A 4 17.18 1.12 -4.21
C VAL A 4 17.59 -0.30 -4.56
N GLN A 5 18.82 -0.46 -5.04
CA GLN A 5 19.39 -1.77 -5.32
C GLN A 5 19.98 -2.37 -4.03
N LEU A 6 19.53 -3.57 -3.70
CA LEU A 6 20.11 -4.46 -2.69
C LEU A 6 20.76 -5.63 -3.43
N ASP A 7 21.66 -6.38 -2.79
CA ASP A 7 22.44 -7.47 -3.40
C ASP A 7 21.64 -8.32 -4.42
N ARG A 8 20.51 -8.89 -3.98
CA ARG A 8 19.65 -9.74 -4.83
C ARG A 8 18.24 -9.21 -5.03
N ALA A 9 17.96 -7.98 -4.62
CA ALA A 9 16.61 -7.43 -4.64
C ALA A 9 16.62 -5.95 -5.03
N THR A 10 15.57 -5.50 -5.70
CA THR A 10 15.35 -4.07 -5.96
C THR A 10 14.12 -3.61 -5.18
N ILE A 11 14.28 -2.60 -4.34
CA ILE A 11 13.16 -1.89 -3.72
C ILE A 11 12.79 -0.72 -4.62
N ARG A 12 11.49 -0.60 -4.95
CA ARG A 12 10.94 0.53 -5.68
C ARG A 12 10.04 1.34 -4.77
N LEU A 13 10.34 2.63 -4.62
CA LEU A 13 9.61 3.55 -3.77
C LEU A 13 8.64 4.37 -4.62
N LEU A 14 7.36 4.09 -4.47
CA LEU A 14 6.27 4.81 -5.12
C LEU A 14 5.65 5.81 -4.12
N PRO A 15 5.97 7.10 -4.20
CA PRO A 15 5.24 8.11 -3.44
C PRO A 15 3.81 8.21 -3.97
N VAL A 16 2.85 8.33 -3.05
CA VAL A 16 1.43 8.50 -3.35
C VAL A 16 0.80 9.46 -2.37
N VAL A 17 -0.20 10.22 -2.80
CA VAL A 17 -1.04 11.04 -1.92
C VAL A 17 -2.25 10.23 -1.48
N ARG A 18 -2.47 10.10 -0.17
CA ARG A 18 -3.67 9.42 0.33
C ARG A 18 -4.90 10.24 -0.05
N GLY A 19 -5.92 9.61 -0.61
CA GLY A 19 -7.20 10.24 -0.90
C GLY A 19 -7.35 10.85 -2.29
N LEU A 20 -6.29 11.04 -3.08
CA LEU A 20 -6.45 11.50 -4.47
C LEU A 20 -6.90 10.34 -5.39
N PRO A 21 -7.98 10.52 -6.19
CA PRO A 21 -8.46 9.52 -7.14
C PRO A 21 -7.40 9.09 -8.17
N SER A 22 -6.62 10.04 -8.69
CA SER A 22 -5.53 9.77 -9.64
C SER A 22 -4.48 8.77 -9.14
N GLU A 23 -4.32 8.63 -7.82
CA GLU A 23 -3.32 7.73 -7.25
C GLU A 23 -3.68 6.25 -7.38
N ALA A 24 -4.95 5.90 -7.60
CA ALA A 24 -5.32 4.53 -7.98
C ALA A 24 -4.66 4.14 -9.31
N GLU A 25 -4.76 5.00 -10.33
CA GLU A 25 -4.14 4.76 -11.64
C GLU A 25 -2.62 4.67 -11.54
N THR A 26 -2.00 5.58 -10.78
CA THR A 26 -0.56 5.59 -10.51
C THR A 26 -0.09 4.26 -9.91
N VAL A 27 -0.76 3.79 -8.86
CA VAL A 27 -0.45 2.51 -8.21
C VAL A 27 -0.63 1.34 -9.17
N ARG A 28 -1.75 1.27 -9.89
CA ARG A 28 -2.02 0.17 -10.82
C ARG A 28 -0.93 0.07 -11.88
N ARG A 29 -0.56 1.19 -12.51
CA ARG A 29 0.52 1.23 -13.53
C ARG A 29 1.87 0.83 -12.96
N ALA A 30 2.19 1.25 -11.74
CA ALA A 30 3.44 0.89 -11.09
C ALA A 30 3.51 -0.63 -10.86
N ILE A 31 2.44 -1.25 -10.36
CA ILE A 31 2.36 -2.70 -10.14
C ILE A 31 2.43 -3.45 -11.48
N GLU A 32 1.71 -2.99 -12.50
CA GLU A 32 1.69 -3.62 -13.82
C GLU A 32 3.04 -3.61 -14.54
N SER A 33 3.75 -2.48 -14.46
CA SER A 33 5.05 -2.27 -15.11
C SER A 33 6.19 -2.96 -14.38
N THR A 34 6.20 -2.91 -13.04
CA THR A 34 7.31 -3.44 -12.23
C THR A 34 7.14 -4.90 -11.85
N ARG A 35 5.90 -5.41 -11.84
CA ARG A 35 5.54 -6.78 -11.45
C ARG A 35 6.26 -7.21 -10.17
N PRO A 36 6.05 -6.51 -9.06
CA PRO A 36 6.80 -6.74 -7.84
C PRO A 36 6.47 -8.11 -7.24
N ALA A 37 7.45 -8.75 -6.61
CA ALA A 37 7.24 -10.01 -5.90
C ALA A 37 6.49 -9.84 -4.57
N ALA A 38 6.49 -8.62 -4.01
CA ALA A 38 5.74 -8.22 -2.83
C ALA A 38 5.49 -6.71 -2.86
N ILE A 39 4.43 -6.23 -2.21
CA ILE A 39 4.09 -4.82 -2.11
C ILE A 39 4.08 -4.41 -0.64
N GLY A 40 4.95 -3.47 -0.26
CA GLY A 40 4.91 -2.84 1.06
C GLY A 40 4.00 -1.62 1.05
N ILE A 41 3.15 -1.45 2.06
CA ILE A 41 2.29 -0.28 2.22
C ILE A 41 2.51 0.41 3.57
N SER A 42 2.35 1.73 3.61
CA SER A 42 2.68 2.57 4.77
C SER A 42 1.57 2.65 5.83
N ILE A 43 0.83 1.57 6.04
CA ILE A 43 -0.28 1.49 7.02
C ILE A 43 -0.07 0.32 7.98
N GLY A 44 -0.78 0.34 9.11
CA GLY A 44 -0.72 -0.75 10.08
C GLY A 44 -1.44 -2.02 9.59
N PRO A 45 -1.14 -3.19 10.21
CA PRO A 45 -1.80 -4.45 9.85
C PRO A 45 -3.33 -4.40 10.07
N GLU A 46 -3.80 -3.74 11.13
CA GLU A 46 -5.24 -3.58 11.41
C GLU A 46 -5.96 -2.77 10.32
N GLU A 47 -5.33 -1.69 9.84
CA GLU A 47 -5.85 -0.87 8.75
C GLU A 47 -5.86 -1.66 7.42
N LEU A 48 -4.81 -2.45 7.16
CA LEU A 48 -4.77 -3.34 5.99
C LEU A 48 -5.88 -4.41 6.05
N ILE A 49 -6.10 -5.04 7.19
CA ILE A 49 -7.19 -6.02 7.39
C ILE A 49 -8.54 -5.34 7.14
N THR A 50 -8.74 -4.15 7.69
CA THR A 50 -9.97 -3.37 7.51
C THR A 50 -10.22 -3.06 6.03
N LEU A 51 -9.19 -2.57 5.31
CA LEU A 51 -9.29 -2.27 3.88
C LEU A 51 -9.53 -3.50 2.99
N ARG A 52 -9.01 -4.68 3.36
CA ARG A 52 -9.25 -5.93 2.63
C ARG A 52 -10.70 -6.38 2.73
N SER A 53 -11.33 -6.15 3.87
CA SER A 53 -12.72 -6.54 4.13
C SER A 53 -13.72 -5.45 3.73
N TYR A 54 -13.24 -4.30 3.25
CA TYR A 54 -14.08 -3.16 2.92
C TYR A 54 -14.71 -3.32 1.53
N ASP A 55 -16.04 -3.42 1.50
CA ASP A 55 -16.87 -3.56 0.29
C ASP A 55 -17.80 -2.34 0.06
N GLY A 56 -17.69 -1.30 0.90
CA GLY A 56 -18.53 -0.11 0.88
C GLY A 56 -18.16 0.96 -0.17
N GLY A 57 -19.07 1.91 -0.37
CA GLY A 57 -18.83 3.14 -1.14
C GLY A 57 -18.21 4.27 -0.30
N PRO A 58 -17.85 5.42 -0.89
CA PRO A 58 -16.97 6.39 -0.24
C PRO A 58 -17.38 6.82 1.18
N LEU A 59 -16.42 6.85 2.10
CA LEU A 59 -16.63 7.31 3.48
C LEU A 59 -16.48 8.84 3.61
N SER A 60 -17.20 9.43 4.55
CA SER A 60 -16.99 10.83 4.95
C SER A 60 -15.76 10.97 5.86
N ALA A 61 -15.28 12.20 6.04
CA ALA A 61 -14.34 12.52 7.11
C ALA A 61 -14.98 12.22 8.47
N GLU A 62 -14.17 11.73 9.42
CA GLU A 62 -14.65 11.29 10.74
C GLU A 62 -14.32 12.31 11.85
N ASN A 63 -13.37 13.22 11.58
CA ASN A 63 -12.92 14.24 12.54
C ASN A 63 -12.44 15.51 11.82
N PHE A 64 -12.23 16.58 12.58
CA PHE A 64 -11.83 17.88 12.06
C PHE A 64 -10.49 17.85 11.29
N GLU A 65 -9.51 17.06 11.75
CA GLU A 65 -8.22 16.95 11.05
C GLU A 65 -8.41 16.32 9.66
N GLU A 66 -9.26 15.31 9.56
CA GLU A 66 -9.63 14.70 8.28
C GLU A 66 -10.43 15.65 7.40
N GLU A 67 -11.32 16.47 7.95
CA GLU A 67 -12.05 17.48 7.19
C GLU A 67 -11.08 18.50 6.56
N ILE A 68 -10.10 18.97 7.34
CA ILE A 68 -9.05 19.87 6.84
C ILE A 68 -8.20 19.18 5.76
N TYR A 69 -7.84 17.91 5.97
CA TYR A 69 -7.10 17.13 4.98
C TYR A 69 -7.87 16.99 3.66
N VAL A 70 -9.15 16.59 3.72
CA VAL A 70 -10.05 16.46 2.57
C VAL A 70 -10.24 17.80 1.86
N ALA A 71 -10.45 18.88 2.61
CA ALA A 71 -10.60 20.23 2.05
C ALA A 71 -9.32 20.69 1.33
N GLY A 72 -8.15 20.41 1.90
CA GLY A 72 -6.86 20.66 1.27
C GLY A 72 -6.74 19.92 -0.06
N LEU A 73 -6.93 18.61 -0.05
CA LEU A 73 -6.83 17.77 -1.27
C LEU A 73 -7.80 18.18 -2.37
N SER A 74 -8.99 18.68 -1.98
CA SER A 74 -10.02 19.13 -2.91
C SER A 74 -9.61 20.32 -3.79
N ALA A 75 -8.50 21.01 -3.46
CA ALA A 75 -7.89 21.99 -4.35
C ALA A 75 -7.26 21.37 -5.61
N TRP A 76 -6.99 20.07 -5.61
CA TRP A 76 -6.46 19.31 -6.74
C TRP A 76 -7.52 18.37 -7.32
N GLU A 77 -8.08 17.48 -6.50
CA GLU A 77 -9.15 16.55 -6.88
C GLU A 77 -10.06 16.26 -5.68
N PRO A 78 -11.36 15.96 -5.88
CA PRO A 78 -12.24 15.54 -4.79
C PRO A 78 -11.68 14.31 -4.07
N ALA A 79 -11.41 14.43 -2.77
CA ALA A 79 -10.81 13.35 -2.01
C ALA A 79 -11.78 12.15 -1.85
N ILE A 80 -11.24 10.94 -1.92
CA ILE A 80 -11.98 9.68 -1.74
C ILE A 80 -11.43 8.93 -0.51
N LYS A 81 -12.35 8.40 0.30
CA LYS A 81 -12.06 7.41 1.34
C LYS A 81 -12.75 6.08 1.00
N PRO A 82 -12.13 4.91 1.19
CA PRO A 82 -10.74 4.72 1.63
C PRO A 82 -9.71 5.23 0.61
N PRO A 83 -8.44 5.43 1.01
CA PRO A 83 -7.41 5.96 0.11
C PRO A 83 -7.28 5.13 -1.17
N PRO A 84 -7.53 5.71 -2.37
CA PRO A 84 -7.56 4.96 -3.62
C PRO A 84 -6.25 4.21 -3.92
N CYS A 85 -5.11 4.77 -3.52
CA CYS A 85 -3.80 4.13 -3.66
C CYS A 85 -3.70 2.78 -2.91
N PHE A 86 -4.27 2.66 -1.71
CA PHE A 86 -4.20 1.41 -0.94
C PHE A 86 -5.24 0.39 -1.41
N SER A 87 -6.47 0.85 -1.67
CA SER A 87 -7.51 -0.03 -2.21
C SER A 87 -7.10 -0.63 -3.55
N GLU A 88 -6.52 0.18 -4.46
CA GLU A 88 -6.04 -0.32 -5.74
C GLU A 88 -4.79 -1.21 -5.58
N ALA A 89 -3.87 -0.92 -4.66
CA ALA A 89 -2.75 -1.81 -4.36
C ALA A 89 -3.23 -3.21 -3.93
N ILE A 90 -4.19 -3.28 -3.00
CA ILE A 90 -4.77 -4.53 -2.49
C ILE A 90 -5.46 -5.30 -3.63
N LYS A 91 -6.28 -4.60 -4.42
CA LYS A 91 -7.00 -5.18 -5.55
C LYS A 91 -6.07 -5.72 -6.64
N ALA A 92 -5.12 -4.90 -7.11
CA ALA A 92 -4.18 -5.28 -8.15
C ALA A 92 -3.24 -6.41 -7.70
N ALA A 93 -2.85 -6.41 -6.42
CA ALA A 93 -2.09 -7.50 -5.83
C ALA A 93 -2.89 -8.80 -5.75
N GLY A 94 -4.16 -8.73 -5.35
CA GLY A 94 -5.08 -9.86 -5.28
C GLY A 94 -5.27 -10.54 -6.65
N ILE A 95 -5.46 -9.75 -7.72
CA ILE A 95 -5.57 -10.26 -9.10
C ILE A 95 -4.33 -11.05 -9.53
N ARG A 96 -3.15 -10.69 -9.00
CA ARG A 96 -1.84 -11.26 -9.40
C ARG A 96 -1.28 -12.29 -8.42
N GLY A 97 -1.94 -12.50 -7.28
CA GLY A 97 -1.40 -13.34 -6.21
C GLY A 97 -0.15 -12.77 -5.54
N VAL A 98 0.04 -11.44 -5.57
CA VAL A 98 1.19 -10.76 -4.95
C VAL A 98 0.87 -10.47 -3.48
N PRO A 99 1.76 -10.79 -2.53
CA PRO A 99 1.56 -10.44 -1.12
C PRO A 99 1.62 -8.92 -0.91
N VAL A 100 0.73 -8.42 -0.05
CA VAL A 100 0.76 -7.03 0.45
C VAL A 100 1.10 -7.05 1.93
N ILE A 101 2.15 -6.33 2.30
CA ILE A 101 2.81 -6.33 3.61
C ILE A 101 2.61 -4.95 4.25
N ALA A 102 2.08 -4.93 5.47
CA ALA A 102 1.89 -3.69 6.22
C ALA A 102 3.21 -3.19 6.85
N ARG A 103 3.20 -1.93 7.31
CA ARG A 103 4.39 -1.19 7.77
C ARG A 103 5.12 -1.91 8.91
N GLU A 104 4.39 -2.53 9.83
CA GLU A 104 4.98 -3.15 11.02
C GLU A 104 5.73 -4.43 10.67
N GLU A 105 5.24 -5.21 9.71
CA GLU A 105 5.93 -6.37 9.18
C GLU A 105 7.18 -5.97 8.38
N LEU A 106 7.14 -4.84 7.67
CA LEU A 106 8.34 -4.25 7.05
C LEU A 106 9.37 -3.84 8.12
N ARG A 107 8.94 -3.36 9.29
CA ARG A 107 9.83 -3.02 10.41
C ARG A 107 10.43 -4.25 11.06
N ARG A 108 9.62 -5.30 11.32
CA ARG A 108 10.12 -6.55 11.91
C ARG A 108 11.16 -7.23 11.02
N ALA A 109 10.97 -7.23 9.70
CA ALA A 109 11.96 -7.76 8.76
C ALA A 109 13.31 -7.01 8.76
N LYS A 110 13.36 -5.78 9.28
CA LYS A 110 14.60 -5.03 9.48
C LYS A 110 15.30 -5.41 10.79
N ASP A 111 14.52 -5.81 11.78
CA ASP A 111 14.97 -6.00 13.16
C ASP A 111 15.30 -7.46 13.49
N SER A 112 15.17 -8.41 12.54
CA SER A 112 15.41 -9.83 12.83
C SER A 112 16.25 -10.59 11.82
N ASP A 113 17.02 -11.52 12.37
CA ASP A 113 17.65 -12.67 11.70
C ASP A 113 16.58 -13.67 11.13
N ASP A 114 15.27 -13.36 11.24
CA ASP A 114 14.16 -14.28 10.92
C ASP A 114 13.83 -14.36 9.42
N VAL A 115 14.43 -13.53 8.56
CA VAL A 115 14.19 -13.60 7.10
C VAL A 115 14.66 -14.95 6.53
N GLU A 116 15.74 -15.52 7.08
CA GLU A 116 16.18 -16.88 6.72
C GLU A 116 15.17 -17.95 7.17
N GLU A 117 14.57 -17.79 8.35
CA GLU A 117 13.59 -18.73 8.91
C GLU A 117 12.28 -18.70 8.12
N MET A 118 11.75 -17.50 7.81
CA MET A 118 10.54 -17.32 6.99
C MET A 118 10.68 -17.82 5.54
N ILE A 119 11.89 -17.77 4.98
CA ILE A 119 12.18 -18.34 3.65
C ILE A 119 12.31 -19.87 3.73
N SER A 120 12.79 -20.40 4.86
CA SER A 120 12.92 -21.85 5.10
C SER A 120 11.56 -22.54 5.27
N GLU A 121 10.62 -21.91 5.98
CA GLU A 121 9.27 -22.47 6.22
C GLU A 121 8.40 -22.55 4.96
N ARG A 122 8.72 -21.79 3.91
CA ARG A 122 8.03 -21.85 2.61
C ARG A 122 8.59 -22.90 1.64
N LYS A 123 9.66 -23.61 2.03
CA LYS A 123 10.26 -24.70 1.25
C LYS A 123 9.96 -26.10 1.82
N GLY A 124 9.10 -26.19 2.83
CA GLY A 124 8.58 -27.43 3.40
C GLY A 124 7.27 -27.87 2.78
#